data_AF-A0A7V6AQE0-F1
#
_entry.id   AF-A0A7V6AQE0-F1
#
_cell.length_a   1.000
_cell.length_b   1.000
_cell.length_c   1.000
_cell.angle_alpha   90.00
_cell.angle_beta   90.00
_cell.angle_gamma   90.00
#
_symmetry.space_group_name_H-M   'P 1'
#
loop_
_entity.id
_entity.type
_entity.pdbx_description
1 polymer ?
#
loop_
_entity_poly.entity_id
_entity_poly.type
_entity_poly.pdbx_seq_one_letter_code
_entity_poly.pdbx_strand_id
1 'polypeptide(L)'
;MKRLVIFALTAGCSLAGWFFIPGAYWTFQDGTVGFLYAQGEHGTVGWHADGRYSLSGDYWLDAEFRAKLIGERTSFRWEMARDSLEEDWRRPRGDTLSVGYVAREFSAYIKQNFTAGGANKFALYAGIKRGEYDSPMSFSPIGGAFDSIPETRTADIIDIGGEFAIDSRDDPENPQTAYFLNVRFGGLIFQSDENTKFDYMSTDQLTNLDKDWPPGGTGYIELDQRFYGKLRTKQVPFPLILAMRIALGHNLTEVPQIAAFRGGEHNFMRGVEKRRIMGQSYYNMSGELRAQIWEESYTPWILLHWIIPGYANPRPILEIAPFLEFAKVYNDYAGEDDNEQQTTLGLGFRWVFTDYTVVRYDFAYWPKGKTFGAYFSFEPSI
;
A
#
# COMPACT_ATOMS: atom_id res chain seq x y z
N MET A 1 -21.04 -4.42 -13.16
CA MET A 1 -20.17 -3.87 -12.10
C MET A 1 -20.87 -2.88 -11.18
N LYS A 2 -21.33 -1.69 -11.63
CA LYS A 2 -21.97 -0.67 -10.76
C LYS A 2 -23.08 -1.22 -9.84
N ARG A 3 -23.96 -2.11 -10.37
CA ARG A 3 -25.04 -2.75 -9.59
C ARG A 3 -24.55 -3.77 -8.55
N LEU A 4 -23.40 -4.40 -8.79
CA LEU A 4 -22.81 -5.38 -7.88
C LEU A 4 -22.10 -4.69 -6.70
N VAL A 5 -21.42 -3.57 -6.96
CA VAL A 5 -20.84 -2.68 -5.94
C VAL A 5 -21.94 -2.12 -5.05
N ILE A 6 -23.04 -1.62 -5.63
CA ILE A 6 -24.20 -1.15 -4.86
C ILE A 6 -24.81 -2.28 -4.05
N PHE A 7 -24.96 -3.48 -4.60
CA PHE A 7 -25.51 -4.62 -3.85
C PHE A 7 -24.58 -5.09 -2.71
N ALA A 8 -23.26 -5.15 -2.93
CA ALA A 8 -22.28 -5.49 -1.90
C ALA A 8 -22.22 -4.42 -0.79
N LEU A 9 -22.28 -3.13 -1.17
CA LEU A 9 -22.45 -2.01 -0.25
C LEU A 9 -23.73 -2.18 0.56
N THR A 10 -24.89 -2.40 -0.09
CA THR A 10 -26.20 -2.47 0.57
C THR A 10 -26.37 -3.71 1.46
N ALA A 11 -25.88 -4.88 1.02
CA ALA A 11 -25.89 -6.10 1.81
C ALA A 11 -24.93 -5.98 3.02
N GLY A 12 -23.74 -5.40 2.82
CA GLY A 12 -22.84 -5.00 3.89
C GLY A 12 -23.45 -3.96 4.84
N CYS A 13 -24.25 -3.01 4.34
CA CYS A 13 -24.95 -1.98 5.13
C CYS A 13 -25.94 -2.54 6.16
N SER A 14 -26.43 -3.76 5.97
CA SER A 14 -27.42 -4.36 6.88
C SER A 14 -26.81 -5.23 8.00
N LEU A 15 -25.51 -5.56 7.91
CA LEU A 15 -24.84 -6.48 8.85
C LEU A 15 -23.52 -5.92 9.43
N ALA A 16 -23.07 -4.74 9.01
CA ALA A 16 -21.81 -4.12 9.41
C ALA A 16 -21.98 -2.67 9.87
N GLY A 17 -21.17 -2.25 10.84
CA GLY A 17 -20.99 -0.83 11.16
C GLY A 17 -20.19 -0.16 10.05
N TRP A 18 -20.76 0.88 9.44
CA TRP A 18 -20.03 1.77 8.52
C TRP A 18 -19.65 3.03 9.26
N PHE A 19 -18.48 3.57 8.97
CA PHE A 19 -18.18 4.94 9.31
C PHE A 19 -17.48 5.64 8.14
N PHE A 20 -17.80 6.91 7.97
CA PHE A 20 -17.25 7.77 6.95
C PHE A 20 -16.50 8.90 7.63
N ILE A 21 -15.24 9.11 7.22
CA ILE A 21 -14.41 10.20 7.74
C ILE A 21 -14.12 11.13 6.56
N PRO A 22 -14.78 12.32 6.52
CA PRO A 22 -14.47 13.31 5.51
C PRO A 22 -13.04 13.84 5.72
N GLY A 23 -12.28 14.00 4.64
CA GLY A 23 -10.93 14.56 4.68
C GLY A 23 -9.91 13.72 5.45
N ALA A 24 -10.08 12.41 5.46
CA ALA A 24 -9.16 11.46 6.09
C ALA A 24 -7.74 11.55 5.52
N TYR A 25 -7.58 11.90 4.25
CA TYR A 25 -6.25 12.04 3.67
C TYR A 25 -6.17 13.28 2.80
N TRP A 26 -4.98 13.88 2.76
CA TRP A 26 -4.67 14.99 1.89
C TRP A 26 -3.23 14.92 1.40
N THR A 27 -3.04 15.08 0.09
CA THR A 27 -1.76 15.40 -0.55
C THR A 27 -1.95 16.54 -1.54
N PHE A 28 -0.83 17.11 -1.99
CA PHE A 28 -0.81 18.10 -3.06
C PHE A 28 -1.46 17.57 -4.34
N GLN A 29 -1.21 16.31 -4.70
CA GLN A 29 -1.76 15.69 -5.90
C GLN A 29 -3.24 15.29 -5.76
N ASP A 30 -3.62 14.59 -4.68
CA ASP A 30 -4.96 14.02 -4.56
C ASP A 30 -5.99 15.03 -3.98
N GLY A 31 -5.51 16.16 -3.46
CA GLY A 31 -6.33 17.09 -2.70
C GLY A 31 -6.98 16.40 -1.50
N THR A 32 -8.18 16.84 -1.11
CA THR A 32 -8.91 16.25 0.01
C THR A 32 -9.58 14.94 -0.41
N VAL A 33 -9.28 13.87 0.33
CA VAL A 33 -9.80 12.53 0.08
C VAL A 33 -10.71 12.10 1.23
N GLY A 34 -11.91 11.63 0.88
CA GLY A 34 -12.84 10.99 1.81
C GLY A 34 -12.48 9.53 2.04
N PHE A 35 -12.70 9.04 3.27
CA PHE A 35 -12.50 7.64 3.66
C PHE A 35 -13.81 7.01 4.08
N LEU A 36 -14.11 5.86 3.49
CA LEU A 36 -15.23 5.00 3.83
C LEU A 36 -14.67 3.66 4.26
N TYR A 37 -15.08 3.19 5.44
CA TYR A 37 -14.65 1.88 5.92
C TYR A 37 -15.83 1.09 6.48
N ALA A 38 -15.79 -0.21 6.22
CA ALA A 38 -16.66 -1.18 6.86
C ALA A 38 -15.89 -2.45 7.17
N GLN A 39 -16.28 -3.09 8.26
CA GLN A 39 -15.82 -4.41 8.61
C GLN A 39 -16.91 -5.17 9.34
N GLY A 40 -16.78 -6.49 9.37
CA GLY A 40 -17.59 -7.33 10.22
C GLY A 40 -17.04 -8.73 10.33
N GLU A 41 -17.50 -9.43 11.35
CA GLU A 41 -17.20 -10.84 11.57
C GLU A 41 -18.46 -11.53 12.08
N HIS A 42 -18.74 -12.72 11.53
CA HIS A 42 -19.84 -13.56 11.96
C HIS A 42 -19.43 -15.04 11.89
N GLY A 43 -19.26 -15.66 13.04
CA GLY A 43 -18.83 -17.05 13.15
C GLY A 43 -17.41 -17.24 12.62
N THR A 44 -17.24 -18.01 11.55
CA THR A 44 -15.93 -18.31 10.92
C THR A 44 -15.65 -17.47 9.68
N VAL A 45 -16.45 -16.41 9.46
CA VAL A 45 -16.41 -15.56 8.28
C VAL A 45 -16.21 -14.12 8.71
N GLY A 46 -15.25 -13.44 8.10
CA GLY A 46 -14.98 -12.01 8.32
C GLY A 46 -14.83 -11.28 7.00
N TRP A 47 -15.04 -9.96 7.03
CA TRP A 47 -14.88 -9.10 5.86
C TRP A 47 -14.42 -7.71 6.26
N HIS A 48 -13.74 -7.03 5.34
CA HIS A 48 -13.52 -5.60 5.41
C HIS A 48 -13.61 -4.96 4.02
N ALA A 49 -13.91 -3.67 3.98
CA ALA A 49 -13.88 -2.84 2.81
C ALA A 49 -13.36 -1.45 3.18
N ASP A 50 -12.34 -0.98 2.47
CA ASP A 50 -11.77 0.37 2.51
C ASP A 50 -12.05 1.04 1.16
N GLY A 51 -12.64 2.22 1.19
CA GLY A 51 -12.85 3.04 0.01
C GLY A 51 -12.34 4.45 0.22
N ARG A 52 -11.55 4.94 -0.74
CA ARG A 52 -10.99 6.29 -0.77
C ARG A 52 -11.36 6.97 -2.06
N TYR A 53 -11.75 8.23 -1.98
CA TYR A 53 -12.17 9.01 -3.13
C TYR A 53 -11.73 10.47 -3.01
N SER A 54 -11.08 10.99 -4.04
CA SER A 54 -10.66 12.39 -4.16
C SER A 54 -11.67 13.23 -4.94
N LEU A 55 -11.62 14.55 -4.75
CA LEU A 55 -12.43 15.47 -5.55
C LEU A 55 -12.04 15.49 -7.04
N SER A 56 -10.81 15.08 -7.40
CA SER A 56 -10.35 14.92 -8.79
C SER A 56 -10.97 13.71 -9.50
N GLY A 57 -11.70 12.86 -8.78
CA GLY A 57 -12.30 11.64 -9.32
C GLY A 57 -11.39 10.41 -9.24
N ASP A 58 -10.27 10.52 -8.54
CA ASP A 58 -9.37 9.40 -8.25
C ASP A 58 -9.95 8.59 -7.10
N TYR A 59 -9.78 7.29 -7.19
CA TYR A 59 -10.34 6.38 -6.20
C TYR A 59 -9.49 5.17 -5.99
N TRP A 60 -9.60 4.64 -4.78
CA TRP A 60 -9.05 3.36 -4.38
C TRP A 60 -10.09 2.61 -3.58
N LEU A 61 -10.35 1.38 -3.98
CA LEU A 61 -11.31 0.49 -3.33
C LEU A 61 -10.58 -0.81 -3.05
N ASP A 62 -10.54 -1.19 -1.79
CA ASP A 62 -9.98 -2.44 -1.31
C ASP A 62 -11.04 -3.19 -0.52
N ALA A 63 -11.22 -4.48 -0.74
CA ALA A 63 -12.05 -5.29 0.13
C ALA A 63 -11.60 -6.74 0.16
N GLU A 64 -11.67 -7.31 1.36
CA GLU A 64 -11.29 -8.68 1.65
C GLU A 64 -12.46 -9.42 2.26
N PHE A 65 -12.67 -10.64 1.77
CA PHE A 65 -13.50 -11.64 2.39
C PHE A 65 -12.62 -12.76 2.94
N ARG A 66 -12.86 -13.17 4.18
CA ARG A 66 -12.10 -14.20 4.90
C ARG A 66 -13.04 -15.27 5.38
N ALA A 67 -12.72 -16.53 5.09
CA ALA A 67 -13.50 -17.67 5.57
C ALA A 67 -12.57 -18.83 5.95
N LYS A 68 -12.94 -19.56 6.99
CA LYS A 68 -12.27 -20.80 7.37
C LYS A 68 -12.77 -21.97 6.51
N LEU A 69 -12.30 -22.07 5.27
CA LEU A 69 -12.66 -23.16 4.34
C LEU A 69 -11.71 -24.36 4.49
N ILE A 70 -10.40 -24.10 4.37
CA ILE A 70 -9.32 -25.08 4.51
C ILE A 70 -8.27 -24.44 5.42
N GLY A 71 -7.60 -25.20 6.30
CA GLY A 71 -6.61 -24.64 7.23
C GLY A 71 -7.20 -23.63 8.22
N GLU A 72 -6.52 -22.50 8.43
CA GLU A 72 -6.97 -21.48 9.39
C GLU A 72 -7.85 -20.38 8.78
N ARG A 73 -7.47 -19.87 7.60
CA ARG A 73 -8.24 -18.83 6.89
C ARG A 73 -7.86 -18.80 5.42
N THR A 74 -8.86 -18.93 4.56
CA THR A 74 -8.79 -18.55 3.15
C THR A 74 -9.24 -17.09 3.04
N SER A 75 -8.49 -16.26 2.34
CA SER A 75 -8.92 -14.91 1.99
C SER A 75 -9.03 -14.69 0.50
N PHE A 76 -10.03 -13.90 0.14
CA PHE A 76 -10.29 -13.42 -1.20
C PHE A 76 -10.28 -11.90 -1.11
N ARG A 77 -9.29 -11.25 -1.70
CA ARG A 77 -9.23 -9.79 -1.76
C ARG A 77 -9.38 -9.34 -3.19
N TRP A 78 -9.97 -8.17 -3.36
CA TRP A 78 -9.94 -7.45 -4.61
C TRP A 78 -9.62 -6.00 -4.34
N GLU A 79 -8.87 -5.42 -5.25
CA GLU A 79 -8.46 -4.03 -5.20
C GLU A 79 -8.76 -3.38 -6.55
N MET A 80 -9.24 -2.15 -6.54
CA MET A 80 -9.49 -1.35 -7.72
C MET A 80 -9.00 0.06 -7.49
N ALA A 81 -8.20 0.58 -8.42
CA ALA A 81 -7.66 1.92 -8.36
C ALA A 81 -7.90 2.66 -9.68
N ARG A 82 -8.18 3.96 -9.58
CA ARG A 82 -8.05 4.91 -10.68
C ARG A 82 -7.29 6.11 -10.17
N ASP A 83 -6.16 6.38 -10.80
CA ASP A 83 -5.29 7.50 -10.46
C ASP A 83 -5.11 8.39 -11.69
N SER A 84 -5.36 9.69 -11.53
CA SER A 84 -5.03 10.73 -12.50
C SER A 84 -3.69 11.33 -12.09
N LEU A 85 -2.70 11.20 -12.96
CA LEU A 85 -1.31 11.54 -12.65
C LEU A 85 -0.91 12.77 -13.46
N GLU A 86 -0.26 13.74 -12.80
CA GLU A 86 0.11 15.03 -13.41
C GLU A 86 1.17 14.89 -14.51
N GLU A 87 1.98 13.83 -14.45
CA GLU A 87 3.07 13.55 -15.38
C GLU A 87 2.93 12.16 -15.99
N ASP A 88 2.97 12.07 -17.32
CA ASP A 88 3.21 10.83 -18.05
C ASP A 88 4.69 10.40 -17.88
N TRP A 89 4.92 9.49 -16.93
CA TRP A 89 6.24 8.96 -16.58
C TRP A 89 6.96 8.21 -17.70
N ARG A 90 6.28 7.97 -18.82
CA ARG A 90 6.87 7.34 -20.00
C ARG A 90 7.76 8.30 -20.76
N ARG A 91 7.62 9.62 -20.58
CA ARG A 91 8.38 10.60 -21.38
C ARG A 91 9.83 10.75 -20.88
N PRO A 92 10.78 11.05 -21.79
CA PRO A 92 12.14 11.41 -21.41
C PRO A 92 12.09 12.71 -20.60
N ARG A 93 12.82 12.74 -19.49
CA ARG A 93 12.88 13.93 -18.63
C ARG A 93 13.61 15.07 -19.35
N GLY A 94 12.99 16.25 -19.37
CA GLY A 94 13.52 17.46 -20.00
C GLY A 94 12.52 18.21 -20.87
N ASP A 95 11.38 17.58 -21.18
CA ASP A 95 10.28 18.21 -21.90
C ASP A 95 9.40 19.03 -20.94
N THR A 96 9.18 20.32 -21.22
CA THR A 96 8.57 21.29 -20.29
C THR A 96 7.04 21.23 -20.22
N LEU A 97 6.42 20.37 -21.02
CA LEU A 97 4.97 20.18 -21.04
C LEU A 97 4.60 19.04 -20.09
N SER A 98 4.09 19.36 -18.89
CA SER A 98 3.36 18.40 -18.07
C SER A 98 2.09 17.98 -18.81
N VAL A 99 2.00 16.69 -19.11
CA VAL A 99 0.86 16.09 -19.77
C VAL A 99 0.44 14.93 -18.90
N GLY A 100 -0.76 15.02 -18.33
CA GLY A 100 -1.26 14.00 -17.41
C GLY A 100 -1.70 12.72 -18.12
N TYR A 101 -1.69 11.62 -17.38
CA TYR A 101 -2.19 10.31 -17.84
C TYR A 101 -3.08 9.68 -16.78
N VAL A 102 -3.91 8.71 -17.17
CA VAL A 102 -4.82 8.02 -16.26
C VAL A 102 -4.45 6.56 -16.18
N ALA A 103 -4.18 6.08 -14.96
CA ALA A 103 -3.98 4.66 -14.67
C ALA A 103 -5.25 4.08 -14.05
N ARG A 104 -5.71 2.95 -14.58
CA ARG A 104 -6.78 2.13 -13.99
C ARG A 104 -6.26 0.75 -13.73
N GLU A 105 -6.42 0.28 -12.51
CA GLU A 105 -5.93 -1.03 -12.12
C GLU A 105 -6.97 -1.80 -11.34
N PHE A 106 -6.94 -3.10 -11.56
CA PHE A 106 -7.75 -4.07 -10.86
C PHE A 106 -6.85 -5.23 -10.45
N SER A 107 -6.96 -5.66 -9.21
CA SER A 107 -6.37 -6.92 -8.79
C SER A 107 -7.38 -7.75 -8.02
N ALA A 108 -7.25 -9.06 -8.13
CA ALA A 108 -7.99 -10.01 -7.32
C ALA A 108 -7.05 -11.14 -6.94
N TYR A 109 -7.06 -11.54 -5.68
CA TYR A 109 -6.24 -12.63 -5.21
C TYR A 109 -7.01 -13.55 -4.25
N ILE A 110 -6.64 -14.82 -4.30
CA ILE A 110 -6.96 -15.81 -3.29
C ILE A 110 -5.68 -16.14 -2.53
N LYS A 111 -5.77 -16.19 -1.21
CA LYS A 111 -4.69 -16.58 -0.31
C LYS A 111 -5.17 -17.62 0.66
N GLN A 112 -4.43 -18.71 0.77
CA GLN A 112 -4.69 -19.78 1.71
C GLN A 112 -3.62 -19.76 2.80
N ASN A 113 -4.03 -19.55 4.05
CA ASN A 113 -3.12 -19.51 5.20
C ASN A 113 -3.05 -20.86 5.91
N PHE A 114 -1.87 -21.19 6.39
CA PHE A 114 -1.52 -22.36 7.19
C PHE A 114 -0.66 -21.90 8.38
N THR A 115 -0.77 -22.59 9.51
CA THR A 115 0.05 -22.35 10.71
C THR A 115 0.81 -23.61 11.07
N ALA A 116 2.04 -23.43 11.56
CA ALA A 116 2.85 -24.50 12.12
C ALA A 116 3.37 -24.06 13.51
N GLY A 117 2.57 -24.35 14.54
CA GLY A 117 2.81 -23.87 15.90
C GLY A 117 2.32 -22.45 16.13
N GLY A 118 2.79 -21.80 17.20
CA GLY A 118 2.25 -20.51 17.65
C GLY A 118 2.68 -19.29 16.82
N ALA A 119 3.86 -19.32 16.18
CA ALA A 119 4.46 -18.15 15.53
C ALA A 119 4.74 -18.31 14.03
N ASN A 120 4.82 -19.54 13.51
CA ASN A 120 5.16 -19.76 12.10
C ASN A 120 3.89 -19.84 11.26
N LYS A 121 3.81 -18.98 10.25
CA LYS A 121 2.70 -18.87 9.31
C LYS A 121 3.23 -19.14 7.90
N PHE A 122 2.44 -19.86 7.11
CA PHE A 122 2.71 -20.13 5.70
C PHE A 122 1.49 -19.75 4.89
N ALA A 123 1.69 -19.27 3.67
CA ALA A 123 0.58 -19.08 2.76
C ALA A 123 0.95 -19.46 1.33
N LEU A 124 -0.07 -19.86 0.59
CA LEU A 124 -0.02 -19.94 -0.87
C LEU A 124 -1.03 -18.94 -1.42
N TYR A 125 -0.67 -18.27 -2.51
CA TYR A 125 -1.58 -17.34 -3.16
C TYR A 125 -1.54 -17.48 -4.67
N ALA A 126 -2.66 -17.08 -5.27
CA ALA A 126 -2.79 -16.89 -6.69
C ALA A 126 -3.67 -15.66 -6.93
N GLY A 127 -3.38 -14.91 -7.98
CA GLY A 127 -4.14 -13.72 -8.29
C GLY A 127 -3.98 -13.28 -9.73
N ILE A 128 -4.82 -12.32 -10.10
CA ILE A 128 -4.76 -11.62 -11.37
C ILE A 128 -4.57 -10.13 -11.09
N LYS A 129 -3.79 -9.48 -11.93
CA LYS A 129 -3.65 -8.02 -11.98
C LYS A 129 -3.91 -7.57 -13.41
N ARG A 130 -4.74 -6.55 -13.56
CA ARG A 130 -5.05 -5.92 -14.83
C ARG A 130 -4.82 -4.42 -14.72
N GLY A 131 -4.17 -3.86 -15.73
CA GLY A 131 -3.87 -2.43 -15.83
C GLY A 131 -4.31 -1.90 -17.19
N GLU A 132 -4.80 -0.67 -17.18
CA GLU A 132 -5.13 0.12 -18.35
C GLU A 132 -4.57 1.53 -18.14
N TYR A 133 -3.72 1.96 -19.06
CA TYR A 133 -2.95 3.19 -18.98
C TYR A 133 -3.29 4.06 -20.18
N ASP A 134 -4.09 5.09 -19.94
CA ASP A 134 -4.54 6.05 -20.93
C ASP A 134 -3.59 7.23 -20.97
N SER A 135 -2.88 7.40 -22.08
CA SER A 135 -2.06 8.58 -22.32
C SER A 135 -2.53 9.35 -23.55
N PRO A 136 -2.44 10.69 -23.54
CA PRO A 136 -2.67 11.50 -24.73
C PRO A 136 -1.53 11.42 -25.77
N MET A 137 -0.47 10.64 -25.51
CA MET A 137 0.67 10.46 -26.41
C MET A 137 1.03 8.99 -26.61
N SER A 138 1.59 8.67 -27.78
CA SER A 138 2.05 7.34 -28.15
C SER A 138 3.55 7.36 -28.42
N PHE A 139 4.26 6.33 -27.97
CA PHE A 139 5.67 6.16 -28.32
C PHE A 139 5.79 5.51 -29.71
N SER A 140 6.53 6.14 -30.63
CA SER A 140 6.84 5.60 -31.95
C SER A 140 8.22 4.92 -31.96
N PRO A 141 8.29 3.58 -32.01
CA PRO A 141 9.57 2.87 -32.00
C PRO A 141 10.44 3.17 -33.23
N ILE A 142 9.81 3.51 -34.36
CA ILE A 142 10.50 3.83 -35.63
C ILE A 142 11.13 5.22 -35.54
N GLY A 143 10.46 6.17 -34.89
CA GLY A 143 10.94 7.55 -34.74
C GLY A 143 11.79 7.78 -33.49
N GLY A 144 11.79 6.85 -32.53
CA GLY A 144 12.42 7.03 -31.22
C GLY A 144 11.85 8.22 -30.44
N ALA A 145 10.61 8.63 -30.74
CA ALA A 145 10.00 9.86 -30.25
C ALA A 145 8.53 9.65 -29.85
N PHE A 146 8.00 10.58 -29.04
CA PHE A 146 6.58 10.61 -28.71
C PHE A 146 5.81 11.48 -29.69
N ASP A 147 4.72 10.91 -30.20
CA ASP A 147 3.74 11.62 -31.01
C ASP A 147 2.54 12.02 -30.13
N SER A 148 1.94 13.19 -30.40
CA SER A 148 0.71 13.66 -29.74
C SER A 148 -0.54 12.90 -30.24
N ILE A 149 -0.46 11.58 -30.23
CA ILE A 149 -1.50 10.64 -30.62
C ILE A 149 -1.91 9.87 -29.37
N PRO A 150 -3.19 9.94 -28.94
CA PRO A 150 -3.64 9.20 -27.77
C PRO A 150 -3.44 7.69 -27.93
N GLU A 151 -2.96 7.05 -26.86
CA GLU A 151 -2.72 5.61 -26.77
C GLU A 151 -3.27 5.07 -25.45
N THR A 152 -3.91 3.91 -25.51
CA THR A 152 -4.26 3.12 -24.32
C THR A 152 -3.44 1.83 -24.33
N ARG A 153 -2.65 1.62 -23.28
CA ARG A 153 -1.90 0.37 -23.06
C ARG A 153 -2.56 -0.48 -22.01
N THR A 154 -2.49 -1.80 -22.16
CA THR A 154 -3.12 -2.74 -21.23
C THR A 154 -2.17 -3.85 -20.84
N ALA A 155 -2.20 -4.23 -19.57
CA ALA A 155 -1.36 -5.28 -19.04
C ALA A 155 -2.19 -6.26 -18.20
N ASP A 156 -2.10 -7.54 -18.50
CA ASP A 156 -2.70 -8.63 -17.72
C ASP A 156 -1.59 -9.53 -17.16
N ILE A 157 -1.64 -9.78 -15.86
CA ILE A 157 -0.65 -10.56 -15.12
C ILE A 157 -1.34 -11.58 -14.24
N ILE A 158 -0.83 -12.81 -14.24
CA ILE A 158 -1.15 -13.81 -13.23
C ILE A 158 -0.02 -13.82 -12.20
N ASP A 159 -0.35 -13.67 -10.93
CA ASP A 159 0.60 -13.72 -9.81
C ASP A 159 0.39 -15.02 -9.03
N ILE A 160 1.45 -15.80 -8.85
CA ILE A 160 1.41 -17.04 -8.07
C ILE A 160 2.61 -17.09 -7.14
N GLY A 161 2.43 -17.58 -5.92
CA GLY A 161 3.56 -17.69 -5.02
C GLY A 161 3.21 -18.18 -3.63
N GLY A 162 4.16 -17.97 -2.72
CA GLY A 162 4.08 -18.36 -1.34
C GLY A 162 4.62 -17.32 -0.39
N GLU A 163 4.23 -17.45 0.87
CA GLU A 163 4.72 -16.63 1.96
C GLU A 163 5.13 -17.51 3.13
N PHE A 164 6.19 -17.10 3.81
CA PHE A 164 6.60 -17.62 5.10
C PHE A 164 6.76 -16.46 6.07
N ALA A 165 6.12 -16.55 7.23
CA ALA A 165 6.27 -15.55 8.28
C ALA A 165 6.56 -16.18 9.64
N ILE A 166 7.41 -15.49 10.39
CA ILE A 166 7.58 -15.65 11.84
C ILE A 166 6.93 -14.43 12.47
N ASP A 167 5.86 -14.65 13.21
CA ASP A 167 5.08 -13.58 13.81
C ASP A 167 4.94 -13.82 15.31
N SER A 168 5.71 -13.09 16.11
CA SER A 168 5.62 -13.14 17.57
C SER A 168 4.71 -12.05 18.14
N ARG A 169 3.96 -11.34 17.29
CA ARG A 169 3.00 -10.33 17.75
C ARG A 169 1.76 -11.04 18.24
N ASP A 170 1.52 -11.01 19.55
CA ASP A 170 0.22 -11.38 20.11
C ASP A 170 -0.85 -10.40 19.61
N ASP A 171 -0.50 -9.12 19.48
CA ASP A 171 -1.37 -8.04 18.99
C ASP A 171 -0.74 -7.33 17.77
N PRO A 172 -1.24 -7.58 16.55
CA PRO A 172 -0.61 -7.06 15.34
C PRO A 172 -0.74 -5.53 15.17
N GLU A 173 -1.80 -4.92 15.72
CA GLU A 173 -2.11 -3.49 15.53
C GLU A 173 -1.39 -2.58 16.55
N ASN A 174 -1.11 -3.06 17.77
CA ASN A 174 -0.34 -2.31 18.76
C ASN A 174 0.76 -3.10 19.49
N PRO A 175 1.72 -3.71 18.76
CA PRO A 175 2.79 -4.47 19.40
C PRO A 175 3.73 -3.55 20.21
N GLN A 176 3.96 -3.90 21.48
CA GLN A 176 4.91 -3.20 22.35
C GLN A 176 6.29 -3.86 22.37
N THR A 177 6.35 -5.19 22.30
CA THR A 177 7.59 -5.96 22.22
C THR A 177 7.34 -7.20 21.40
N ALA A 178 7.83 -7.21 20.17
CA ALA A 178 7.57 -8.28 19.23
C ALA A 178 8.57 -8.26 18.07
N TYR A 179 8.65 -9.40 17.40
CA TYR A 179 9.39 -9.59 16.18
C TYR A 179 8.44 -10.12 15.10
N PHE A 180 8.56 -9.55 13.91
CA PHE A 180 7.88 -10.03 12.73
C PHE A 180 8.88 -10.13 11.58
N LEU A 181 8.86 -11.26 10.89
CA LEU A 181 9.54 -11.45 9.62
C LEU A 181 8.55 -12.09 8.67
N ASN A 182 8.39 -11.52 7.49
CA ASN A 182 7.68 -12.12 6.38
C ASN A 182 8.59 -12.16 5.17
N VAL A 183 8.61 -13.30 4.49
CA VAL A 183 9.25 -13.48 3.20
C VAL A 183 8.19 -13.95 2.23
N ARG A 184 7.97 -13.16 1.18
CA ARG A 184 7.08 -13.47 0.09
C ARG A 184 7.91 -13.75 -1.16
N PHE A 185 7.53 -14.74 -1.92
CA PHE A 185 8.21 -15.09 -3.17
C PHE A 185 7.20 -15.63 -4.17
N GLY A 186 7.42 -15.36 -5.44
CA GLY A 186 6.48 -15.79 -6.46
C GLY A 186 6.95 -15.57 -7.88
N GLY A 187 6.03 -15.80 -8.81
CA GLY A 187 6.17 -15.56 -10.23
C GLY A 187 5.00 -14.74 -10.75
N LEU A 188 5.32 -13.78 -11.61
CA LEU A 188 4.38 -12.99 -12.39
C LEU A 188 4.42 -13.52 -13.82
N ILE A 189 3.28 -13.98 -14.33
CA ILE A 189 3.12 -14.49 -15.69
C ILE A 189 2.40 -13.43 -16.51
N PHE A 190 3.03 -12.99 -17.59
CA PHE A 190 2.53 -11.91 -18.46
C PHE A 190 1.66 -12.53 -19.56
N GLN A 191 0.37 -12.15 -19.62
CA GLN A 191 -0.66 -12.80 -20.46
C GLN A 191 -0.80 -12.19 -21.88
N SER A 192 0.24 -11.54 -22.40
CA SER A 192 0.19 -10.86 -23.71
C SER A 192 1.18 -11.49 -24.70
N ASP A 193 0.67 -11.93 -25.85
CA ASP A 193 1.47 -12.42 -26.98
C ASP A 193 2.36 -11.32 -27.61
N GLU A 194 2.10 -10.05 -27.28
CA GLU A 194 2.83 -8.89 -27.77
C GLU A 194 3.35 -8.07 -26.58
N ASN A 195 4.62 -8.26 -26.22
CA ASN A 195 5.31 -7.45 -25.19
C ASN A 195 5.26 -5.93 -25.51
N THR A 196 4.94 -5.53 -26.75
CA THR A 196 4.78 -4.15 -27.19
C THR A 196 3.54 -3.45 -26.61
N LYS A 197 2.58 -4.18 -26.04
CA LYS A 197 1.36 -3.62 -25.43
C LYS A 197 1.51 -3.24 -23.96
N PHE A 198 2.58 -3.66 -23.31
CA PHE A 198 2.82 -3.32 -21.91
C PHE A 198 3.22 -1.86 -21.77
N ASP A 199 2.80 -1.29 -20.63
CA ASP A 199 3.28 0.01 -20.21
C ASP A 199 4.53 -0.14 -19.35
N TYR A 200 5.62 0.51 -19.77
CA TYR A 200 6.95 0.37 -19.18
C TYR A 200 7.32 1.59 -18.35
N MET A 201 8.27 1.43 -17.45
CA MET A 201 8.67 2.49 -16.51
C MET A 201 9.52 3.58 -17.16
N SER A 202 10.08 3.33 -18.36
CA SER A 202 10.94 4.26 -19.08
C SER A 202 10.96 3.96 -20.59
N THR A 203 11.25 4.98 -21.41
CA THR A 203 11.49 4.83 -22.86
C THR A 203 12.74 4.07 -23.23
N ASP A 204 13.73 4.06 -22.34
CA ASP A 204 14.98 3.32 -22.59
C ASP A 204 14.68 1.82 -22.67
N GLN A 205 13.67 1.36 -21.95
CA GLN A 205 13.15 0.01 -22.08
C GLN A 205 12.55 -0.22 -23.48
N LEU A 206 11.74 0.73 -23.97
CA LEU A 206 11.07 0.63 -25.27
C LEU A 206 12.01 0.74 -26.48
N THR A 207 13.21 1.30 -26.31
CA THR A 207 14.19 1.55 -27.38
C THR A 207 15.33 0.55 -27.42
N ASN A 208 15.53 -0.23 -26.35
CA ASN A 208 16.64 -1.16 -26.26
C ASN A 208 16.32 -2.49 -26.96
N LEU A 209 16.78 -2.63 -28.20
CA LEU A 209 16.60 -3.83 -29.04
C LEU A 209 17.44 -5.04 -28.58
N ASP A 210 18.45 -4.82 -27.74
CA ASP A 210 19.40 -5.86 -27.28
C ASP A 210 19.00 -6.48 -25.93
N LYS A 211 17.88 -6.04 -25.33
CA LYS A 211 17.43 -6.53 -24.01
C LYS A 211 16.41 -7.65 -24.16
N ASP A 212 16.74 -8.79 -23.55
CA ASP A 212 15.88 -9.97 -23.42
C ASP A 212 14.68 -9.64 -22.53
N TRP A 213 13.63 -9.09 -23.14
CA TRP A 213 12.31 -9.07 -22.54
C TRP A 213 11.93 -10.49 -22.15
N PRO A 214 11.74 -10.81 -20.87
CA PRO A 214 11.55 -12.19 -20.47
C PRO A 214 10.24 -12.68 -21.11
N PRO A 215 10.30 -13.68 -22.03
CA PRO A 215 9.10 -14.16 -22.67
C PRO A 215 8.21 -14.81 -21.60
N GLY A 216 7.10 -14.15 -21.28
CA GLY A 216 6.02 -14.72 -20.49
C GLY A 216 6.05 -14.48 -18.97
N GLY A 217 7.04 -13.81 -18.37
CA GLY A 217 6.98 -13.48 -16.94
C GLY A 217 8.29 -13.16 -16.20
N THR A 218 8.19 -12.89 -14.89
CA THR A 218 9.34 -12.70 -13.98
C THR A 218 9.12 -13.43 -12.65
N GLY A 219 10.19 -13.68 -11.89
CA GLY A 219 10.09 -14.08 -10.49
C GLY A 219 10.37 -12.91 -9.56
N TYR A 220 9.94 -13.00 -8.30
CA TYR A 220 10.21 -11.97 -7.31
C TYR A 220 10.41 -12.53 -5.91
N ILE A 221 11.07 -11.73 -5.09
CA ILE A 221 11.19 -11.91 -3.64
C ILE A 221 10.95 -10.58 -2.95
N GLU A 222 10.18 -10.62 -1.86
CA GLU A 222 9.92 -9.51 -0.96
C GLU A 222 10.19 -9.96 0.48
N LEU A 223 10.73 -9.06 1.28
CA LEU A 223 10.94 -9.28 2.71
C LEU A 223 10.41 -8.06 3.47
N ASP A 224 9.67 -8.32 4.55
CA ASP A 224 9.21 -7.32 5.51
C ASP A 224 9.60 -7.78 6.91
N GLN A 225 10.47 -7.03 7.56
CA GLN A 225 10.93 -7.29 8.91
C GLN A 225 10.51 -6.13 9.80
N ARG A 226 9.91 -6.45 10.95
CA ARG A 226 9.51 -5.46 11.95
C ARG A 226 10.02 -5.85 13.33
N PHE A 227 10.49 -4.85 14.07
CA PHE A 227 10.98 -4.99 15.43
C PHE A 227 10.28 -3.96 16.31
N TYR A 228 9.79 -4.41 17.47
CA TYR A 228 9.20 -3.57 18.49
C TYR A 228 9.92 -3.83 19.81
N GLY A 229 10.35 -2.77 20.48
CA GLY A 229 11.04 -2.89 21.76
C GLY A 229 10.70 -1.74 22.71
N LYS A 230 10.24 -2.10 23.92
CA LYS A 230 10.03 -1.13 24.99
C LYS A 230 11.37 -0.65 25.54
N LEU A 231 11.63 0.65 25.45
CA LEU A 231 12.84 1.27 25.94
C LEU A 231 12.76 1.44 27.46
N ARG A 232 13.75 0.92 28.19
CA ARG A 232 13.87 1.11 29.64
C ARG A 232 14.69 2.36 29.92
N THR A 233 14.04 3.53 29.93
CA THR A 233 14.68 4.78 30.37
C THR A 233 14.07 5.24 31.69
N LYS A 234 14.92 5.64 32.65
CA LYS A 234 14.49 6.26 33.91
C LYS A 234 14.28 7.77 33.78
N GLN A 235 14.62 8.36 32.64
CA GLN A 235 14.67 9.81 32.44
C GLN A 235 13.36 10.39 31.91
N VAL A 236 12.46 9.54 31.40
CA VAL A 236 11.21 9.96 30.77
C VAL A 236 10.04 9.36 31.56
N PRO A 237 9.02 10.15 31.93
CA PRO A 237 7.95 9.70 32.84
C PRO A 237 6.88 8.83 32.17
N PHE A 238 7.03 8.50 30.88
CA PHE A 238 6.08 7.72 30.11
C PHE A 238 6.77 6.57 29.35
N PRO A 239 6.05 5.49 29.02
CA PRO A 239 6.56 4.41 28.18
C PRO A 239 7.03 4.91 26.81
N LEU A 240 8.19 4.42 26.38
CA LEU A 240 8.73 4.61 25.05
C LEU A 240 8.85 3.26 24.34
N ILE A 241 8.36 3.17 23.11
CA ILE A 241 8.46 1.99 22.27
C ILE A 241 9.20 2.38 20.99
N LEU A 242 10.30 1.69 20.71
CA LEU A 242 10.97 1.77 19.41
C LEU A 242 10.32 0.78 18.46
N ALA A 243 9.75 1.28 17.37
CA ALA A 243 9.22 0.49 16.27
C ALA A 243 10.10 0.70 15.05
N MET A 244 10.63 -0.39 14.50
CA MET A 244 11.46 -0.37 13.30
C MET A 244 10.88 -1.31 12.25
N ARG A 245 10.99 -0.90 10.99
CA ARG A 245 10.65 -1.72 9.83
C ARG A 245 11.79 -1.67 8.83
N ILE A 246 12.11 -2.82 8.25
CA ILE A 246 12.99 -2.96 7.10
C ILE A 246 12.21 -3.75 6.07
N ALA A 247 12.07 -3.20 4.86
CA ALA A 247 11.42 -3.89 3.77
C ALA A 247 12.29 -3.83 2.52
N LEU A 248 12.33 -4.93 1.76
CA LEU A 248 13.03 -5.00 0.48
C LEU A 248 12.24 -5.83 -0.50
N GLY A 249 12.40 -5.53 -1.78
CA GLY A 249 11.78 -6.30 -2.85
C GLY A 249 12.63 -6.24 -4.10
N HIS A 250 12.64 -7.33 -4.86
CA HIS A 250 13.36 -7.43 -6.12
C HIS A 250 12.64 -8.36 -7.08
N ASN A 251 12.43 -7.88 -8.31
CA ASN A 251 12.06 -8.74 -9.44
C ASN A 251 13.33 -9.23 -10.13
N LEU A 252 13.39 -10.52 -10.46
CA LEU A 252 14.57 -11.18 -11.05
C LEU A 252 14.90 -10.67 -12.46
N THR A 253 13.91 -10.08 -13.13
CA THR A 253 14.04 -9.49 -14.47
C THR A 253 13.28 -8.17 -14.51
N GLU A 254 13.40 -7.48 -15.64
CA GLU A 254 12.60 -6.30 -15.92
C GLU A 254 11.10 -6.57 -15.84
N VAL A 255 10.37 -5.53 -15.45
CA VAL A 255 8.94 -5.57 -15.24
C VAL A 255 8.23 -4.35 -15.84
N PRO A 256 6.99 -4.52 -16.34
CA PRO A 256 6.14 -3.40 -16.70
C PRO A 256 5.66 -2.64 -15.46
N GLN A 257 5.10 -1.45 -15.65
CA GLN A 257 4.65 -0.55 -14.58
C GLN A 257 3.61 -1.19 -13.64
N ILE A 258 2.77 -2.09 -14.15
CA ILE A 258 1.81 -2.84 -13.33
C ILE A 258 2.48 -3.80 -12.32
N ALA A 259 3.69 -4.27 -12.64
CA ALA A 259 4.46 -5.22 -11.83
C ALA A 259 5.58 -4.54 -11.03
N ALA A 260 5.88 -3.28 -11.31
CA ALA A 260 6.84 -2.49 -10.56
C ALA A 260 6.43 -2.33 -9.09
N PHE A 261 7.42 -2.37 -8.20
CA PHE A 261 7.23 -1.94 -6.83
C PHE A 261 7.00 -0.44 -6.79
N ARG A 262 6.12 0.01 -5.90
CA ARG A 262 5.70 1.40 -5.83
C ARG A 262 5.96 1.96 -4.45
N GLY A 263 6.49 3.17 -4.42
CA GLY A 263 6.56 4.02 -3.24
C GLY A 263 5.36 4.96 -3.16
N GLY A 264 5.06 5.37 -1.92
CA GLY A 264 3.86 6.13 -1.57
C GLY A 264 2.88 5.27 -0.76
N GLU A 265 1.98 5.93 -0.03
CA GLU A 265 1.04 5.35 0.95
C GLU A 265 1.66 4.91 2.31
N HIS A 266 0.79 4.59 3.28
CA HIS A 266 1.11 4.17 4.64
C HIS A 266 2.13 3.02 4.73
N ASN A 267 2.19 2.18 3.69
CA ASN A 267 2.94 0.92 3.70
C ASN A 267 4.33 1.00 3.07
N PHE A 268 4.75 2.15 2.54
CA PHE A 268 6.09 2.29 1.98
C PHE A 268 6.79 3.54 2.51
N MET A 269 6.38 4.73 2.11
CA MET A 269 6.90 5.98 2.63
C MET A 269 5.77 6.98 2.76
N ARG A 270 5.59 7.49 3.98
CA ARG A 270 4.62 8.53 4.28
C ARG A 270 5.15 9.87 3.78
N GLY A 271 4.27 10.67 3.18
CA GLY A 271 4.60 11.99 2.64
C GLY A 271 4.98 12.00 1.17
N VAL A 272 5.21 10.82 0.58
CA VAL A 272 5.42 10.67 -0.87
C VAL A 272 4.08 10.47 -1.56
N GLU A 273 3.86 11.23 -2.63
CA GLU A 273 2.69 11.07 -3.50
C GLU A 273 2.64 9.67 -4.14
N LYS A 274 1.42 9.18 -4.39
CA LYS A 274 1.22 7.84 -4.93
C LYS A 274 1.90 7.70 -6.29
N ARG A 275 2.57 6.55 -6.51
CA ARG A 275 3.20 6.18 -7.79
C ARG A 275 4.28 7.16 -8.28
N ARG A 276 4.68 8.14 -7.46
CA ARG A 276 5.76 9.06 -7.79
C ARG A 276 7.13 8.38 -7.77
N ILE A 277 7.22 7.23 -7.12
CA ILE A 277 8.43 6.42 -7.05
C ILE A 277 8.04 4.99 -7.42
N MET A 278 8.62 4.46 -8.49
CA MET A 278 8.37 3.09 -8.96
C MET A 278 9.66 2.47 -9.49
N GLY A 279 9.82 1.15 -9.33
CA GLY A 279 11.01 0.46 -9.80
C GLY A 279 10.95 -1.06 -9.71
N GLN A 280 11.96 -1.70 -10.30
CA GLN A 280 12.11 -3.15 -10.30
C GLN A 280 12.49 -3.68 -8.92
N SER A 281 13.19 -2.87 -8.13
CA SER A 281 13.63 -3.23 -6.79
C SER A 281 13.43 -2.08 -5.83
N TYR A 282 13.33 -2.39 -4.55
CA TYR A 282 13.34 -1.39 -3.51
C TYR A 282 14.03 -1.86 -2.24
N TYR A 283 14.45 -0.86 -1.48
CA TYR A 283 14.84 -0.97 -0.08
C TYR A 283 14.13 0.14 0.70
N ASN A 284 13.62 -0.19 1.88
CA ASN A 284 12.96 0.73 2.78
C ASN A 284 13.37 0.43 4.22
N MET A 285 13.62 1.48 4.99
CA MET A 285 13.83 1.43 6.42
C MET A 285 13.01 2.55 7.06
N SER A 286 12.16 2.20 8.02
CA SER A 286 11.34 3.16 8.77
C SER A 286 11.56 2.95 10.26
N GLY A 287 11.77 4.05 10.98
CA GLY A 287 11.93 4.08 12.42
C GLY A 287 10.91 5.03 13.04
N GLU A 288 10.24 4.58 14.09
CA GLU A 288 9.24 5.34 14.83
C GLU A 288 9.50 5.18 16.33
N LEU A 289 9.50 6.31 17.05
CA LEU A 289 9.59 6.32 18.51
C LEU A 289 8.22 6.69 19.07
N ARG A 290 7.50 5.72 19.63
CA ARG A 290 6.16 5.91 20.20
C ARG A 290 6.27 6.29 21.66
N ALA A 291 5.76 7.47 22.01
CA ALA A 291 5.67 7.97 23.36
C ALA A 291 4.22 7.93 23.84
N GLN A 292 3.93 7.14 24.88
CA GLN A 292 2.59 7.01 25.47
C GLN A 292 2.35 8.14 26.49
N ILE A 293 2.03 9.33 25.99
CA ILE A 293 2.07 10.56 26.79
C ILE A 293 0.85 10.70 27.70
N TRP A 294 -0.29 10.10 27.33
CA TRP A 294 -1.52 10.20 28.11
C TRP A 294 -2.25 8.86 28.17
N GLU A 295 -2.27 8.26 29.36
CA GLU A 295 -3.11 7.11 29.67
C GLU A 295 -4.52 7.62 29.99
N GLU A 296 -5.54 7.17 29.24
CA GLU A 296 -6.96 7.50 29.44
C GLU A 296 -7.42 8.92 29.05
N SER A 297 -7.21 9.31 27.78
CA SER A 297 -7.63 10.63 27.28
C SER A 297 -9.11 10.68 26.86
N TYR A 298 -9.84 11.75 27.24
CA TYR A 298 -11.16 12.07 26.66
C TYR A 298 -10.95 12.89 25.39
N THR A 299 -11.20 12.29 24.23
CA THR A 299 -11.03 12.95 22.93
C THR A 299 -12.34 12.97 22.16
N PRO A 300 -12.55 13.85 21.17
CA PRO A 300 -13.75 13.82 20.33
C PRO A 300 -13.99 12.46 19.66
N TRP A 301 -12.92 11.67 19.47
CA TRP A 301 -12.96 10.30 18.96
C TRP A 301 -13.66 9.30 19.88
N ILE A 302 -13.94 9.67 21.13
CA ILE A 302 -14.78 8.89 22.03
C ILE A 302 -16.11 8.53 21.35
N LEU A 303 -16.67 9.40 20.50
CA LEU A 303 -17.92 9.09 19.79
C LEU A 303 -17.82 7.88 18.85
N LEU A 304 -16.62 7.52 18.36
CA LEU A 304 -16.43 6.28 17.57
C LEU A 304 -16.69 5.02 18.40
N HIS A 305 -16.58 5.10 19.73
CA HIS A 305 -16.85 4.00 20.63
C HIS A 305 -18.30 3.50 20.56
N TRP A 306 -19.24 4.31 20.03
CA TRP A 306 -20.65 3.92 19.84
C TRP A 306 -20.85 3.09 18.57
N ILE A 307 -19.85 3.12 17.68
CA ILE A 307 -19.90 2.55 16.33
C ILE A 307 -19.01 1.30 16.23
N ILE A 308 -18.01 1.16 17.12
CA ILE A 308 -17.12 0.00 17.22
C ILE A 308 -17.77 -1.07 18.12
N PRO A 309 -18.22 -2.23 17.59
CA PRO A 309 -18.83 -3.28 18.40
C PRO A 309 -17.84 -3.87 19.41
N GLY A 310 -18.29 -4.15 20.64
CA GLY A 310 -17.51 -4.88 21.65
C GLY A 310 -16.60 -4.03 22.55
N TYR A 311 -16.63 -2.71 22.42
CA TYR A 311 -15.71 -1.83 23.16
C TYR A 311 -16.28 -1.32 24.49
N ALA A 312 -15.62 -1.69 25.60
CA ALA A 312 -16.09 -1.41 26.97
C ALA A 312 -15.44 -0.17 27.64
N ASN A 313 -14.27 0.30 27.19
CA ASN A 313 -13.55 1.41 27.84
C ASN A 313 -13.31 2.60 26.91
N PRO A 314 -14.06 3.71 27.00
CA PRO A 314 -14.05 4.81 26.03
C PRO A 314 -12.77 5.67 25.98
N ARG A 315 -11.73 5.36 26.79
CA ARG A 315 -10.57 6.24 26.99
C ARG A 315 -9.31 5.71 26.28
N PRO A 316 -8.98 6.18 25.06
CA PRO A 316 -7.77 5.75 24.36
C PRO A 316 -6.48 6.26 25.02
N ILE A 317 -5.40 5.51 24.84
CA ILE A 317 -4.03 5.96 25.09
C ILE A 317 -3.62 6.85 23.92
N LEU A 318 -3.19 8.08 24.22
CA LEU A 318 -2.61 8.97 23.21
C LEU A 318 -1.11 8.73 23.11
N GLU A 319 -0.65 8.36 21.92
CA GLU A 319 0.75 8.28 21.59
C GLU A 319 1.16 9.37 20.61
N ILE A 320 2.34 9.93 20.85
CA ILE A 320 3.04 10.77 19.86
C ILE A 320 4.19 9.95 19.29
N ALA A 321 4.29 9.90 17.98
CA ALA A 321 5.14 9.00 17.23
C ALA A 321 5.95 9.76 16.18
N PRO A 322 7.02 10.50 16.54
CA PRO A 322 7.98 10.98 15.57
C PRO A 322 8.56 9.80 14.78
N PHE A 323 8.73 10.01 13.48
CA PHE A 323 9.27 8.99 12.60
C PHE A 323 10.25 9.56 11.58
N LEU A 324 11.11 8.67 11.09
CA LEU A 324 12.07 8.92 10.04
C LEU A 324 12.14 7.69 9.14
N GLU A 325 12.05 7.90 7.83
CA GLU A 325 12.04 6.83 6.85
C GLU A 325 13.05 7.11 5.75
N PHE A 326 13.69 6.05 5.30
CA PHE A 326 14.64 6.05 4.21
C PHE A 326 14.20 4.99 3.22
N ALA A 327 14.14 5.33 1.95
CA ALA A 327 13.95 4.32 0.92
C ALA A 327 14.85 4.60 -0.28
N LYS A 328 15.09 3.55 -1.04
CA LYS A 328 15.72 3.64 -2.35
C LYS A 328 14.96 2.70 -3.26
N VAL A 329 14.52 3.23 -4.38
CA VAL A 329 13.87 2.44 -5.43
C VAL A 329 14.83 2.42 -6.58
N TYR A 330 15.10 1.21 -7.06
CA TYR A 330 16.03 0.96 -8.14
C TYR A 330 15.25 0.83 -9.43
N ASN A 331 15.53 1.73 -10.35
CA ASN A 331 15.10 1.61 -11.72
C ASN A 331 16.36 1.65 -12.58
N ASP A 332 16.72 0.52 -13.17
CA ASP A 332 17.90 0.39 -14.03
C ASP A 332 17.76 1.21 -15.34
N TYR A 333 16.61 1.86 -15.55
CA TYR A 333 16.22 2.63 -16.74
C TYR A 333 15.77 4.06 -16.44
N ALA A 334 15.87 4.48 -15.17
CA ALA A 334 15.76 5.87 -14.80
C ALA A 334 17.19 6.42 -14.67
N GLY A 335 17.40 7.71 -15.01
CA GLY A 335 18.73 8.32 -14.92
C GLY A 335 19.34 8.19 -13.51
N GLU A 336 20.66 8.34 -13.38
CA GLU A 336 21.38 8.16 -12.11
C GLU A 336 20.76 8.95 -10.93
N ASP A 337 20.10 10.08 -11.21
CA ASP A 337 19.39 10.95 -10.26
C ASP A 337 18.12 10.31 -9.62
N ASP A 338 17.61 9.21 -10.20
CA ASP A 338 16.41 8.50 -9.72
C ASP A 338 16.70 7.33 -8.79
N ASN A 339 17.94 6.84 -8.80
CA ASN A 339 18.43 5.86 -7.84
C ASN A 339 18.91 6.53 -6.54
N GLU A 340 18.52 7.77 -6.29
CA GLU A 340 18.85 8.47 -5.06
C GLU A 340 18.01 8.00 -3.88
N GLN A 341 18.63 8.06 -2.70
CA GLN A 341 17.94 7.78 -1.45
C GLN A 341 16.87 8.85 -1.18
N GLN A 342 15.68 8.38 -0.89
CA GLN A 342 14.51 9.13 -0.51
C GLN A 342 14.45 9.17 1.02
N THR A 343 14.09 10.31 1.58
CA THR A 343 13.95 10.47 3.03
C THR A 343 12.65 11.16 3.33
N THR A 344 11.89 10.67 4.31
CA THR A 344 10.71 11.36 4.85
C THR A 344 10.83 11.42 6.35
N LEU A 345 10.32 12.50 6.93
CA LEU A 345 10.24 12.66 8.38
C LEU A 345 8.91 13.25 8.77
N GLY A 346 8.48 12.97 9.99
CA GLY A 346 7.18 13.43 10.41
C GLY A 346 6.82 13.12 11.84
N LEU A 347 5.55 13.37 12.13
CA LEU A 347 4.95 13.20 13.44
C LEU A 347 3.60 12.50 13.30
N GLY A 348 3.48 11.37 13.97
CA GLY A 348 2.24 10.64 14.13
C GLY A 348 1.55 10.93 15.45
N PHE A 349 0.23 10.98 15.42
CA PHE A 349 -0.64 10.92 16.60
C PHE A 349 -1.43 9.62 16.53
N ARG A 350 -1.26 8.74 17.53
CA ARG A 350 -1.98 7.47 17.61
C ARG A 350 -2.93 7.51 18.81
N TRP A 351 -4.18 7.13 18.60
CA TRP A 351 -5.14 6.86 19.65
C TRP A 351 -5.36 5.35 19.69
N VAL A 352 -4.81 4.72 20.72
CA VAL A 352 -4.93 3.29 20.95
C VAL A 352 -6.16 3.05 21.82
N PHE A 353 -7.21 2.50 21.21
CA PHE A 353 -8.46 2.18 21.90
C PHE A 353 -8.36 0.80 22.55
N THR A 354 -7.96 -0.20 21.77
CA THR A 354 -7.58 -1.53 22.25
C THR A 354 -6.25 -1.93 21.62
N ASP A 355 -5.72 -3.07 22.06
CA ASP A 355 -4.57 -3.71 21.38
C ASP A 355 -4.87 -4.08 19.92
N TYR A 356 -6.16 -4.11 19.56
CA TYR A 356 -6.69 -4.46 18.25
C TYR A 356 -7.23 -3.26 17.47
N THR A 357 -7.33 -2.06 18.05
CA THR A 357 -7.98 -0.92 17.39
C THR A 357 -7.18 0.34 17.63
N VAL A 358 -6.55 0.83 16.56
CA VAL A 358 -5.74 2.04 16.58
C VAL A 358 -6.23 3.02 15.52
N VAL A 359 -6.50 4.25 15.94
CA VAL A 359 -6.64 5.40 15.03
C VAL A 359 -5.29 6.07 14.95
N ARG A 360 -4.86 6.46 13.75
CA ARG A 360 -3.59 7.13 13.55
C ARG A 360 -3.70 8.27 12.55
N TYR A 361 -3.07 9.39 12.88
CA TYR A 361 -2.93 10.56 12.02
C TYR A 361 -1.44 10.91 11.87
N ASP A 362 -0.89 10.78 10.67
CA ASP A 362 0.50 11.08 10.39
C ASP A 362 0.64 12.35 9.54
N PHE A 363 1.55 13.22 9.95
CA PHE A 363 2.01 14.36 9.18
C PHE A 363 3.43 14.08 8.70
N ALA A 364 3.66 14.14 7.40
CA ALA A 364 4.93 13.75 6.79
C ALA A 364 5.43 14.82 5.83
N TYR A 365 6.72 15.15 5.92
CA TYR A 365 7.41 16.00 4.97
C TYR A 365 8.42 15.19 4.15
N TRP A 366 8.40 15.38 2.84
CA TRP A 366 9.34 14.79 1.90
C TRP A 366 10.25 15.88 1.31
N PRO A 367 11.51 16.02 1.78
CA PRO A 367 12.39 17.11 1.37
C PRO A 367 12.71 17.14 -0.13
N LYS A 368 12.91 15.99 -0.77
CA LYS A 368 13.27 15.92 -2.21
C LYS A 368 12.11 16.37 -3.08
N GLY A 369 10.89 15.91 -2.77
CA GLY A 369 9.68 16.36 -3.46
C GLY A 369 9.24 17.78 -3.09
N LYS A 370 9.75 18.33 -1.97
CA LYS A 370 9.27 19.56 -1.31
C LYS A 370 7.76 19.52 -1.03
N THR A 371 7.25 18.34 -0.71
CA THR A 371 5.81 18.11 -0.47
C THR A 371 5.55 17.72 0.97
N PHE A 372 4.31 17.96 1.38
CA PHE A 372 3.78 17.58 2.69
C PHE A 372 2.54 16.71 2.48
N GLY A 373 2.36 15.71 3.32
CA GLY A 373 1.19 14.83 3.29
C GLY A 373 0.63 14.62 4.68
N ALA A 374 -0.69 14.47 4.76
CA ALA A 374 -1.41 14.14 5.98
C ALA A 374 -2.23 12.86 5.76
N TYR A 375 -2.05 11.89 6.64
CA TYR A 375 -2.58 10.55 6.47
C TYR A 375 -3.37 10.11 7.70
N PHE A 376 -4.67 9.85 7.52
CA PHE A 376 -5.46 9.12 8.50
C PHE A 376 -5.46 7.63 8.16
N SER A 377 -5.25 6.81 9.19
CA SER A 377 -5.48 5.37 9.14
C SER A 377 -6.34 4.96 10.32
N PHE A 378 -7.21 3.99 10.07
CA PHE A 378 -7.95 3.27 11.09
C PHE A 378 -7.68 1.80 10.88
N GLU A 379 -7.05 1.19 11.87
CA GLU A 379 -6.68 -0.23 11.85
C GLU A 379 -7.49 -0.93 12.95
N PRO A 380 -8.73 -1.34 12.66
CA PRO A 380 -9.45 -2.23 13.54
C PRO A 380 -9.15 -3.68 13.13
N SER A 381 -8.74 -4.47 14.10
CA SER A 381 -8.78 -5.92 14.07
C SER A 381 -9.88 -6.38 15.04
N ILE A 382 -10.63 -7.39 14.65
CA ILE A 382 -11.62 -8.10 15.47
C ILE A 382 -11.04 -9.49 15.75
#